data_AF-M0P0Z0-F1
#
_entry.id   AF-M0P0Z0-F1
#
_cell.length_a   1.000
_cell.length_b   1.000
_cell.length_c   1.000
_cell.angle_alpha   90.00
_cell.angle_beta   90.00
_cell.angle_gamma   90.00
#
_symmetry.space_group_name_H-M   'P 1'
#
loop_
_entity.id
_entity.type
_entity.pdbx_description
1 polymer ?
#
loop_
_entity_poly.entity_id
_entity_poly.type
_entity_poly.pdbx_seq_one_letter_code
_entity_poly.pdbx_strand_id
1 'polypeptide(L)'
;MSLSFALPGGLQRASTGVQQLLAVPGAKALAVVMLLPFTGIYQSMVTSGALDSLTGAIGLGAVVFGGPAAISIVFARLSASRARGLKLVCLIGAVQLPAAAFSAAVATASQNALWVEGFSLLTVVVLWVIAFDIVNGSTPSWVPSLLTIGGAVTCLMILDVLASVVTGEVTVVLPGDGMMPWVWTGLTTEWAVVGRSLAAALSGVSLVMLSVVFRPVLLDYVTLRRFQMGSAIALCLIGLDVAGFVANAPTLTIVVVSLGLAVETGSNGGDR
;
A
#
# COMPACT_ATOMS: atom_id res chain seq x y z
N MET A 1 3.47 31.87 27.31
CA MET A 1 4.67 31.83 26.43
C MET A 1 4.36 30.93 25.25
N SER A 2 3.88 31.51 24.15
CA SER A 2 3.63 30.80 22.89
C SER A 2 4.94 30.71 22.10
N LEU A 3 5.52 29.52 22.03
CA LEU A 3 6.65 29.22 21.15
C LEU A 3 6.17 29.28 19.70
N SER A 4 6.20 30.46 19.10
CA SER A 4 6.06 30.63 17.65
C SER A 4 7.34 30.15 16.98
N PHE A 5 7.37 28.87 16.61
CA PHE A 5 8.39 28.32 15.72
C PHE A 5 8.25 29.01 14.36
N ALA A 6 9.06 30.04 14.11
CA ALA A 6 9.15 30.69 12.83
C ALA A 6 9.74 29.69 11.82
N LEU A 7 8.87 29.02 11.06
CA LEU A 7 9.30 28.16 9.96
C LEU A 7 10.07 29.02 8.93
N PRO A 8 11.22 28.55 8.41
CA PRO A 8 11.99 29.26 7.39
C PRO A 8 11.09 29.65 6.21
N GLY A 9 11.26 30.84 5.64
CA GLY A 9 10.36 31.37 4.60
C GLY A 9 10.19 30.47 3.36
N GLY A 10 11.14 29.58 3.08
CA GLY A 10 11.01 28.53 2.07
C GLY A 10 10.02 27.43 2.44
N LEU A 11 10.01 26.98 3.70
CA LEU A 11 9.07 25.99 4.24
C LEU A 11 7.65 26.54 4.30
N GLN A 12 7.49 27.85 4.54
CA GLN A 12 6.19 28.51 4.57
C GLN A 12 5.57 28.64 3.16
N ARG A 13 6.39 28.89 2.12
CA ARG A 13 5.93 28.85 0.72
C ARG A 13 5.59 27.42 0.29
N ALA A 14 6.41 26.45 0.68
CA ALA A 14 6.16 25.04 0.41
C ALA A 14 4.86 24.55 1.09
N SER A 15 4.64 24.89 2.36
CA SER A 15 3.44 24.51 3.10
C SER A 15 2.17 25.15 2.51
N THR A 16 2.25 26.42 2.09
CA THR A 16 1.12 27.10 1.45
C THR A 16 0.79 26.46 0.10
N GLY A 17 1.81 26.08 -0.70
CA GLY A 17 1.63 25.36 -1.96
C GLY A 17 1.03 23.96 -1.77
N VAL A 18 1.47 23.24 -0.74
CA VAL A 18 0.91 21.93 -0.35
C VAL A 18 -0.55 22.07 0.09
N GLN A 19 -0.87 23.07 0.92
CA GLN A 19 -2.23 23.32 1.36
C GLN A 19 -3.15 23.68 0.20
N GLN A 20 -2.69 24.48 -0.77
CA GLN A 20 -3.45 24.79 -1.97
C GLN A 20 -3.72 23.55 -2.84
N LEU A 21 -2.76 22.62 -2.94
CA LEU A 21 -2.95 21.36 -3.66
C LEU A 21 -3.91 20.42 -2.92
N LEU A 22 -3.83 20.33 -1.59
CA LEU A 22 -4.74 19.53 -0.76
C LEU A 22 -6.14 20.14 -0.58
N ALA A 23 -6.29 21.43 -0.86
CA ALA A 23 -7.59 22.10 -0.87
C ALA A 23 -8.44 21.73 -2.09
N VAL A 24 -7.85 21.11 -3.12
CA VAL A 24 -8.60 20.64 -4.30
C VAL A 24 -9.63 19.58 -3.87
N PRO A 25 -10.88 19.66 -4.35
CA PRO A 25 -11.88 18.63 -4.11
C PRO A 25 -11.36 17.24 -4.45
N GLY A 26 -11.55 16.29 -3.53
CA GLY A 26 -11.07 14.91 -3.68
C GLY A 26 -9.60 14.66 -3.31
N ALA A 27 -8.76 15.70 -3.16
CA ALA A 27 -7.33 15.53 -2.87
C ALA A 27 -7.06 14.89 -1.50
N LYS A 28 -7.77 15.36 -0.46
CA LYS A 28 -7.66 14.77 0.89
C LYS A 28 -8.16 13.34 0.93
N ALA A 29 -9.27 13.05 0.24
CA ALA A 29 -9.80 11.69 0.16
C ALA A 29 -8.80 10.75 -0.53
N LEU A 30 -8.17 11.20 -1.61
CA LEU A 30 -7.14 10.44 -2.32
C LEU A 30 -5.94 10.16 -1.41
N ALA A 31 -5.45 11.18 -0.72
CA ALA A 31 -4.33 11.05 0.22
C ALA A 31 -4.65 10.07 1.36
N VAL A 32 -5.86 10.16 1.94
CA VAL A 32 -6.31 9.23 2.99
C VAL A 32 -6.32 7.81 2.46
N VAL A 33 -6.92 7.55 1.30
CA VAL A 33 -7.02 6.19 0.74
C VAL A 33 -5.64 5.61 0.41
N MET A 34 -4.75 6.40 -0.18
CA MET A 34 -3.41 5.92 -0.54
C MET A 34 -2.50 5.69 0.67
N LEU A 35 -2.73 6.40 1.79
CA LEU A 35 -1.94 6.26 3.02
C LEU A 35 -2.59 5.34 4.07
N LEU A 36 -3.87 5.01 3.91
CA LEU A 36 -4.61 4.12 4.82
C LEU A 36 -3.90 2.77 5.05
N PRO A 37 -3.27 2.13 4.05
CA PRO A 37 -2.61 0.85 4.26
C PRO A 37 -1.47 0.88 5.30
N PHE A 38 -0.86 2.05 5.55
CA PHE A 38 0.21 2.17 6.56
C PHE A 38 -0.29 2.12 8.00
N THR A 39 -1.61 2.08 8.21
CA THR A 39 -2.20 1.91 9.55
C THR A 39 -1.99 0.52 10.15
N GLY A 40 -1.19 -0.37 9.53
CA GLY A 40 -0.83 -1.69 10.03
C GLY A 40 -1.06 -2.82 9.03
N ILE A 41 -1.95 -2.57 8.06
CA ILE A 41 -2.25 -3.49 6.96
C ILE A 41 -0.95 -3.82 6.21
N TYR A 42 -0.22 -2.81 5.74
CA TYR A 42 0.97 -3.00 4.94
C TYR A 42 2.10 -3.69 5.72
N GLN A 43 2.29 -3.35 7.00
CA GLN A 43 3.28 -3.99 7.86
C GLN A 43 3.00 -5.50 8.02
N SER A 44 1.73 -5.90 8.19
CA SER A 44 1.32 -7.31 8.20
C SER A 44 1.78 -8.04 6.94
N MET A 45 1.58 -7.40 5.79
CA MET A 45 1.88 -7.96 4.48
C MET A 45 3.38 -8.11 4.26
N VAL A 46 4.17 -7.15 4.73
CA VAL A 46 5.64 -7.26 4.69
C VAL A 46 6.11 -8.41 5.59
N THR A 47 5.53 -8.52 6.79
CA THR A 47 5.97 -9.50 7.80
C THR A 47 5.62 -10.94 7.40
N SER A 48 4.49 -11.13 6.73
CA SER A 48 4.00 -12.43 6.25
C SER A 48 4.67 -12.97 4.99
N GLY A 49 5.59 -12.22 4.39
CA GLY A 49 6.24 -12.63 3.14
C GLY A 49 5.45 -12.32 1.87
N ALA A 50 4.37 -11.53 1.94
CA ALA A 50 3.61 -11.13 0.75
C ALA A 50 4.43 -10.31 -0.28
N LEU A 51 5.60 -9.81 0.14
CA LEU A 51 6.55 -9.08 -0.69
C LEU A 51 7.81 -9.90 -1.01
N ASP A 52 7.83 -11.23 -0.85
CA ASP A 52 9.03 -12.04 -1.09
C ASP A 52 9.47 -12.05 -2.57
N SER A 53 8.52 -11.83 -3.49
CA SER A 53 8.78 -11.67 -4.91
C SER A 53 8.58 -10.22 -5.36
N LEU A 54 9.44 -9.74 -6.28
CA LEU A 54 9.30 -8.39 -6.88
C LEU A 54 7.97 -8.24 -7.62
N THR A 55 7.60 -9.29 -8.35
CA THR A 55 6.33 -9.49 -9.04
C THR A 55 5.14 -9.32 -8.09
N GLY A 56 5.14 -10.05 -6.97
CA GLY A 56 4.12 -9.95 -5.94
C GLY A 56 4.07 -8.55 -5.34
N ALA A 57 5.22 -7.98 -4.99
CA ALA A 57 5.30 -6.62 -4.44
C ALA A 57 4.70 -5.57 -5.39
N ILE A 58 4.99 -5.64 -6.69
CA ILE A 58 4.41 -4.72 -7.70
C ILE A 58 2.90 -4.88 -7.78
N GLY A 59 2.41 -6.12 -7.93
CA GLY A 59 0.97 -6.39 -8.06
C GLY A 59 0.19 -6.00 -6.80
N LEU A 60 0.73 -6.35 -5.64
CA LEU A 60 0.18 -6.02 -4.34
C LEU A 60 0.16 -4.50 -4.13
N GLY A 61 1.27 -3.81 -4.40
CA GLY A 61 1.35 -2.36 -4.27
C GLY A 61 0.39 -1.62 -5.20
N ALA A 62 0.20 -2.13 -6.42
CA ALA A 62 -0.74 -1.58 -7.37
C ALA A 62 -2.18 -1.65 -6.85
N VAL A 63 -2.58 -2.78 -6.23
CA VAL A 63 -3.93 -2.96 -5.69
C VAL A 63 -4.13 -2.27 -4.33
N VAL A 64 -3.16 -2.39 -3.42
CA VAL A 64 -3.28 -1.87 -2.05
C VAL A 64 -3.20 -0.36 -2.02
N PHE A 65 -2.25 0.24 -2.75
CA PHE A 65 -2.06 1.69 -2.75
C PHE A 65 -2.76 2.39 -3.91
N GLY A 66 -2.78 1.76 -5.10
CA GLY A 66 -3.36 2.33 -6.31
C GLY A 66 -4.75 1.79 -6.66
N GLY A 67 -5.38 1.06 -5.74
CA GLY A 67 -6.57 0.27 -6.01
C GLY A 67 -7.83 1.04 -6.40
N PRO A 68 -8.96 0.31 -6.48
CA PRO A 68 -10.21 0.84 -7.02
C PRO A 68 -10.77 2.05 -6.26
N ALA A 69 -10.51 2.15 -4.96
CA ALA A 69 -10.89 3.30 -4.16
C ALA A 69 -10.13 4.58 -4.59
N ALA A 70 -8.82 4.49 -4.79
CA ALA A 70 -8.00 5.62 -5.23
C ALA A 70 -8.42 6.07 -6.64
N ILE A 71 -8.58 5.10 -7.55
CA ILE A 71 -9.00 5.33 -8.93
C ILE A 71 -10.43 5.94 -8.99
N SER A 72 -11.36 5.43 -8.18
CA SER A 72 -12.71 5.98 -8.04
C SER A 72 -12.68 7.45 -7.62
N ILE A 73 -11.83 7.81 -6.64
CA ILE A 73 -11.68 9.19 -6.20
C ILE A 73 -11.10 10.07 -7.31
N VAL A 74 -10.11 9.59 -8.06
CA VAL A 74 -9.55 10.31 -9.21
C VAL A 74 -10.63 10.60 -10.26
N PHE A 75 -11.53 9.64 -10.54
CA PHE A 75 -12.59 9.83 -11.52
C PHE A 75 -13.77 10.66 -11.00
N ALA A 76 -14.24 10.39 -9.79
CA ALA A 76 -15.49 10.94 -9.28
C ALA A 76 -15.31 12.25 -8.49
N ARG A 77 -14.16 12.46 -7.85
CA ARG A 77 -13.98 13.57 -6.89
C ARG A 77 -12.85 14.52 -7.24
N LEU A 78 -11.79 14.06 -7.92
CA LEU A 78 -10.65 14.91 -8.22
C LEU A 78 -10.99 15.88 -9.36
N SER A 79 -11.15 17.16 -9.05
CA SER A 79 -11.43 18.22 -10.04
C SER A 79 -10.16 19.01 -10.43
N ALA A 80 -9.06 18.30 -10.67
CA ALA A 80 -7.77 18.89 -11.05
C ALA A 80 -7.48 18.75 -12.56
N SER A 81 -6.75 19.72 -13.13
CA SER A 81 -6.12 19.54 -14.44
C SER A 81 -5.02 18.48 -14.39
N ARG A 82 -4.69 17.84 -15.53
CA ARG A 82 -3.70 16.73 -15.59
C ARG A 82 -2.39 17.06 -14.85
N ALA A 83 -1.83 18.24 -15.09
CA ALA A 83 -0.60 18.69 -14.44
C ALA A 83 -0.74 18.89 -12.93
N ARG A 84 -1.88 19.40 -12.44
CA ARG A 84 -2.13 19.56 -11.00
C ARG A 84 -2.40 18.21 -10.33
N GLY A 85 -3.15 17.32 -10.99
CA GLY A 85 -3.39 15.96 -10.52
C GLY A 85 -2.08 15.18 -10.37
N LEU A 86 -1.18 15.24 -11.36
CA LEU A 86 0.14 14.61 -11.29
C LEU A 86 1.00 15.20 -10.16
N LYS A 87 1.00 16.52 -9.98
CA LYS A 87 1.71 17.15 -8.85
C LYS A 87 1.15 16.67 -7.50
N LEU A 88 -0.16 16.52 -7.38
CA LEU A 88 -0.80 16.03 -6.17
C LEU A 88 -0.41 14.57 -5.88
N VAL A 89 -0.48 13.70 -6.89
CA VAL A 89 -0.09 12.29 -6.74
C VAL A 89 1.40 12.17 -6.42
N CYS A 90 2.25 12.99 -7.04
CA CYS A 90 3.68 13.05 -6.73
C CYS A 90 3.92 13.51 -5.28
N LEU A 91 3.14 14.47 -4.79
CA LEU A 91 3.20 14.92 -3.39
C LEU A 91 2.80 13.81 -2.41
N ILE A 92 1.71 13.08 -2.69
CA ILE A 92 1.28 11.92 -1.88
C ILE A 92 2.35 10.82 -1.96
N GLY A 93 2.86 10.54 -3.15
CA GLY A 93 3.95 9.61 -3.40
C GLY A 93 5.20 9.94 -2.60
N ALA A 94 5.58 11.22 -2.52
CA ALA A 94 6.73 11.68 -1.75
C ALA A 94 6.63 11.37 -0.25
N VAL A 95 5.40 11.24 0.29
CA VAL A 95 5.14 10.78 1.66
C VAL A 95 5.04 9.25 1.73
N GLN A 96 4.42 8.64 0.72
CA GLN A 96 4.19 7.20 0.65
C GLN A 96 5.48 6.38 0.50
N LEU A 97 6.45 6.85 -0.29
CA LEU A 97 7.75 6.19 -0.46
C LEU A 97 8.52 6.02 0.86
N PRO A 98 8.79 7.09 1.64
CA PRO A 98 9.46 6.94 2.92
C PRO A 98 8.61 6.18 3.94
N ALA A 99 7.28 6.32 3.91
CA ALA A 99 6.39 5.53 4.76
C ALA A 99 6.50 4.02 4.46
N ALA A 100 6.64 3.62 3.20
CA ALA A 100 6.83 2.23 2.82
C ALA A 100 8.19 1.69 3.27
N ALA A 101 9.27 2.46 3.09
CA ALA A 101 10.59 2.06 3.58
C ALA A 101 10.62 1.93 5.11
N PHE A 102 10.00 2.89 5.81
CA PHE A 102 9.90 2.87 7.27
C PHE A 102 9.06 1.69 7.77
N SER A 103 7.91 1.45 7.15
CA SER A 103 7.03 0.33 7.47
C SER A 103 7.73 -1.02 7.26
N ALA A 104 8.53 -1.15 6.19
CA ALA A 104 9.34 -2.34 5.96
C ALA A 104 10.41 -2.56 7.04
N ALA A 105 11.10 -1.48 7.45
CA ALA A 105 12.09 -1.57 8.53
C ALA A 105 11.45 -1.99 9.86
N VAL A 106 10.28 -1.45 10.20
CA VAL A 106 9.52 -1.84 11.40
C VAL A 106 9.04 -3.29 11.32
N ALA A 107 8.56 -3.72 10.15
CA ALA A 107 8.13 -5.10 9.93
C ALA A 107 9.28 -6.09 10.12
N THR A 108 10.46 -5.82 9.56
CA THR A 108 11.65 -6.66 9.75
C THR A 108 12.09 -6.74 11.21
N ALA A 109 11.97 -5.65 11.97
CA ALA A 109 12.28 -5.66 13.40
C ALA A 109 11.35 -6.58 14.23
N SER A 110 10.13 -6.85 13.74
CA SER A 110 9.13 -7.72 14.41
C SER A 110 9.27 -9.21 14.02
N GLN A 111 10.01 -9.55 12.96
CA GLN A 111 10.13 -10.94 12.48
C GLN A 111 10.92 -11.86 13.42
N ASN A 112 11.69 -11.31 14.35
CA ASN A 112 12.56 -12.12 15.23
C ASN A 112 11.85 -12.65 16.49
N ALA A 113 10.63 -12.21 16.80
CA ALA A 113 10.25 -12.12 18.21
C ALA A 113 8.98 -12.83 18.70
N LEU A 114 8.20 -13.61 17.92
CA LEU A 114 7.42 -14.77 18.46
C LEU A 114 6.41 -15.42 17.48
N TRP A 115 5.79 -14.76 16.50
CA TRP A 115 4.59 -15.31 15.80
C TRP A 115 4.58 -15.12 14.27
N VAL A 116 5.52 -15.74 13.55
CA VAL A 116 5.58 -15.69 12.07
C VAL A 116 4.30 -16.27 11.42
N GLU A 117 3.80 -17.42 11.88
CA GLU A 117 2.53 -17.98 11.40
C GLU A 117 1.32 -17.06 11.67
N GLY A 118 1.32 -16.35 12.80
CA GLY A 118 0.22 -15.46 13.17
C GLY A 118 0.07 -14.29 12.20
N PHE A 119 1.18 -13.69 11.78
CA PHE A 119 1.19 -12.60 10.80
C PHE A 119 0.80 -13.05 9.39
N SER A 120 1.12 -14.29 9.01
CA SER A 120 0.65 -14.86 7.74
C SER A 120 -0.88 -14.96 7.71
N LEU A 121 -1.49 -15.62 8.71
CA LEU A 121 -2.96 -15.74 8.77
C LEU A 121 -3.66 -14.38 8.84
N LEU A 122 -3.11 -13.45 9.62
CA LEU A 122 -3.64 -12.09 9.72
C LEU A 122 -3.62 -11.38 8.36
N THR A 123 -2.56 -11.58 7.58
CA THR A 123 -2.45 -11.03 6.23
C THR A 123 -3.49 -11.60 5.29
N VAL A 124 -3.73 -12.92 5.32
CA VAL A 124 -4.76 -13.56 4.51
C VAL A 124 -6.13 -12.97 4.83
N VAL A 125 -6.46 -12.86 6.13
CA VAL A 125 -7.73 -12.28 6.60
C VAL A 125 -7.87 -10.83 6.15
N VAL A 126 -6.83 -10.02 6.35
CA VAL A 126 -6.80 -8.61 5.94
C VAL A 126 -7.02 -8.47 4.44
N LEU A 127 -6.34 -9.28 3.63
CA LEU A 127 -6.49 -9.25 2.17
C LEU A 127 -7.90 -9.63 1.73
N TRP A 128 -8.50 -10.63 2.37
CA TRP A 128 -9.90 -11.00 2.10
C TRP A 128 -10.89 -9.93 2.53
N VAL A 129 -10.67 -9.26 3.66
CA VAL A 129 -11.53 -8.14 4.08
C VAL A 129 -11.42 -6.98 3.10
N ILE A 130 -10.22 -6.64 2.64
CA ILE A 130 -10.03 -5.59 1.61
C ILE A 130 -10.73 -5.99 0.31
N ALA A 131 -10.55 -7.24 -0.14
CA ALA A 131 -11.19 -7.73 -1.35
C ALA A 131 -12.72 -7.67 -1.24
N PHE A 132 -13.26 -8.02 -0.08
CA PHE A 132 -14.68 -7.94 0.21
C PHE A 132 -15.18 -6.50 0.17
N ASP A 133 -14.47 -5.55 0.78
CA ASP A 133 -14.87 -4.13 0.79
C ASP A 133 -14.80 -3.50 -0.61
N ILE A 134 -13.82 -3.90 -1.42
CA ILE A 134 -13.71 -3.50 -2.83
C ILE A 134 -14.95 -3.91 -3.64
N VAL A 135 -15.46 -5.13 -3.44
CA VAL A 135 -16.62 -5.65 -4.20
C VAL A 135 -17.94 -5.11 -3.67
N ASN A 136 -18.09 -5.03 -2.34
CA ASN A 136 -19.35 -4.68 -1.71
C ASN A 136 -19.53 -3.17 -1.51
N GLY A 137 -18.45 -2.39 -1.61
CA GLY A 137 -18.45 -0.94 -1.44
C GLY A 137 -18.72 -0.46 -0.01
N SER A 138 -18.93 -1.37 0.94
CA SER A 138 -19.08 -1.11 2.37
C SER A 138 -18.91 -2.39 3.19
N THR A 139 -18.15 -2.32 4.28
CA THR A 139 -18.13 -3.36 5.32
C THR A 139 -19.47 -3.40 6.08
N PRO A 140 -20.09 -4.59 6.24
CA PRO A 140 -21.22 -4.79 7.13
C PRO A 140 -20.89 -4.37 8.56
N SER A 141 -21.88 -3.92 9.33
CA SER A 141 -21.67 -3.42 10.70
C SER A 141 -21.06 -4.44 11.67
N TRP A 142 -21.10 -5.73 11.34
CA TRP A 142 -20.51 -6.82 12.13
C TRP A 142 -19.03 -7.09 11.79
N VAL A 143 -18.49 -6.52 10.71
CA VAL A 143 -17.08 -6.65 10.34
C VAL A 143 -16.32 -5.42 10.85
N PRO A 144 -15.22 -5.59 11.61
CA PRO A 144 -14.43 -4.46 12.07
C PRO A 144 -13.92 -3.63 10.88
N SER A 145 -13.95 -2.30 11.02
CA SER A 145 -13.43 -1.41 9.98
C SER A 145 -11.97 -1.73 9.68
N LEU A 146 -11.56 -1.54 8.42
CA LEU A 146 -10.17 -1.67 7.98
C LEU A 146 -9.18 -0.91 8.89
N LEU A 147 -9.61 0.24 9.41
CA LEU A 147 -8.81 1.06 10.33
C LEU A 147 -8.68 0.42 11.72
N THR A 148 -9.74 -0.25 12.20
CA THR A 148 -9.70 -1.00 13.47
C THR A 148 -8.80 -2.22 13.35
N ILE A 149 -8.89 -2.95 12.23
CA ILE A 149 -8.05 -4.13 11.97
C ILE A 149 -6.59 -3.69 11.87
N GLY A 150 -6.28 -2.71 11.02
CA GLY A 150 -4.92 -2.16 10.88
C GLY A 150 -4.37 -1.66 12.20
N GLY A 151 -5.15 -0.87 12.94
CA GLY A 151 -4.75 -0.36 14.25
C GLY A 151 -4.45 -1.47 15.27
N ALA A 152 -5.26 -2.53 15.29
CA ALA A 152 -5.00 -3.71 16.12
C ALA A 152 -3.70 -4.42 15.71
N VAL A 153 -3.44 -4.58 14.41
CA VAL A 153 -2.18 -5.14 13.90
C VAL A 153 -0.98 -4.29 14.31
N THR A 154 -1.06 -2.97 14.12
CA THR A 154 0.01 -2.05 14.52
C THR A 154 0.26 -2.11 16.01
N CYS A 155 -0.80 -2.19 16.83
CA CYS A 155 -0.68 -2.35 18.28
C CYS A 155 0.03 -3.67 18.64
N LEU A 156 -0.34 -4.77 17.99
CA LEU A 156 0.31 -6.07 18.14
C LEU A 156 1.79 -6.00 17.77
N MET A 157 2.15 -5.35 16.66
CA MET A 157 3.54 -5.17 16.25
C MET A 157 4.34 -4.30 17.20
N ILE A 158 3.76 -3.21 17.70
CA ILE A 158 4.44 -2.37 18.69
C ILE A 158 4.63 -3.17 19.98
N LEU A 159 3.64 -3.96 20.39
CA LEU A 159 3.73 -4.82 21.57
C LEU A 159 4.81 -5.90 21.39
N ASP A 160 4.90 -6.50 20.21
CA ASP A 160 5.92 -7.48 19.85
C ASP A 160 7.34 -6.88 19.89
N VAL A 161 7.53 -5.70 19.28
CA VAL A 161 8.80 -4.96 19.34
C VAL A 161 9.15 -4.57 20.77
N LEU A 162 8.19 -4.08 21.55
CA LEU A 162 8.39 -3.75 22.97
C LEU A 162 8.74 -4.99 23.80
N ALA A 163 8.04 -6.11 23.58
CA ALA A 163 8.33 -7.37 24.24
C ALA A 163 9.75 -7.83 23.91
N SER A 164 10.15 -7.76 22.65
CA SER A 164 11.49 -8.15 22.18
C SER A 164 12.62 -7.28 22.78
N VAL A 165 12.36 -5.99 23.00
CA VAL A 165 13.29 -5.09 23.70
C VAL A 165 13.37 -5.43 25.20
N VAL A 166 12.26 -5.81 25.83
CA VAL A 166 12.20 -6.13 27.27
C VAL A 166 12.78 -7.52 27.57
N THR A 167 12.57 -8.51 26.69
CA THR A 167 13.15 -9.87 26.82
C THR A 167 14.65 -9.90 26.52
N GLY A 168 15.21 -8.82 25.98
CA GLY A 168 16.64 -8.70 25.65
C GLY A 168 17.05 -9.48 24.40
N GLU A 169 16.09 -10.02 23.64
CA GLU A 169 16.35 -10.65 22.33
C GLU A 169 16.74 -9.62 21.28
N VAL A 170 16.20 -8.40 21.37
CA VAL A 170 16.74 -7.23 20.68
C VAL A 170 17.87 -6.67 21.54
N THR A 171 19.08 -7.18 21.33
CA THR A 171 20.27 -6.41 21.63
C THR A 171 20.21 -5.17 20.74
N VAL A 172 19.79 -4.03 21.29
CA VAL A 172 20.16 -2.72 20.72
C VAL A 172 21.68 -2.67 20.84
N VAL A 173 22.37 -3.21 19.84
CA VAL A 173 23.82 -3.08 19.71
C VAL A 173 24.05 -1.60 19.53
N LEU A 174 24.40 -0.92 20.62
CA LEU A 174 24.97 0.42 20.52
C LEU A 174 26.13 0.33 19.52
N PRO A 175 26.25 1.31 18.60
CA PRO A 175 27.31 1.34 17.61
C PRO A 175 28.65 1.55 18.31
N GLY A 176 29.21 0.46 18.84
CA GLY A 176 30.34 0.46 19.78
C GLY A 176 31.42 -0.54 19.43
N ASP A 177 31.08 -1.73 18.92
CA ASP A 177 32.08 -2.76 18.65
C ASP A 177 31.92 -3.40 17.27
N GLY A 178 32.88 -3.12 16.37
CA GLY A 178 33.17 -3.93 15.17
C GLY A 178 32.33 -3.63 13.93
N MET A 179 32.61 -2.51 13.25
CA MET A 179 31.84 -1.92 12.14
C MET A 179 31.84 -2.65 10.78
N MET A 180 32.22 -3.93 10.67
CA MET A 180 32.47 -4.56 9.35
C MET A 180 31.86 -5.94 9.06
N PRO A 181 31.49 -6.81 10.02
CA PRO A 181 30.85 -8.09 9.66
C PRO A 181 29.31 -8.01 9.52
N TRP A 182 28.64 -7.20 10.36
CA TRP A 182 27.17 -7.07 10.39
C TRP A 182 26.62 -6.20 9.25
N VAL A 183 27.44 -5.29 8.71
CA VAL A 183 27.09 -4.42 7.59
C VAL A 183 26.99 -5.19 6.26
N TRP A 184 27.51 -6.42 6.17
CA TRP A 184 27.50 -7.17 4.91
C TRP A 184 26.55 -8.38 4.91
N THR A 185 26.17 -8.93 6.07
CA THR A 185 25.22 -10.07 6.17
C THR A 185 23.80 -9.66 6.56
N GLY A 186 23.60 -8.57 7.32
CA GLY A 186 22.27 -7.99 7.56
C GLY A 186 21.77 -7.13 6.39
N LEU A 187 22.69 -6.45 5.69
CA LEU A 187 22.34 -5.58 4.57
C LEU A 187 21.90 -6.31 3.29
N THR A 188 22.13 -7.61 3.13
CA THR A 188 21.75 -8.28 1.87
C THR A 188 20.28 -8.70 1.82
N THR A 189 19.69 -9.06 2.96
CA THR A 189 18.29 -9.50 3.08
C THR A 189 17.34 -8.32 3.38
N GLU A 190 17.78 -7.37 4.21
CA GLU A 190 16.98 -6.20 4.63
C GLU A 190 16.76 -5.19 3.49
N TRP A 191 17.77 -4.95 2.66
CA TRP A 191 17.62 -4.03 1.50
C TRP A 191 16.72 -4.61 0.42
N ALA A 192 16.64 -5.94 0.31
CA ALA A 192 15.77 -6.57 -0.66
C ALA A 192 14.29 -6.38 -0.28
N VAL A 193 13.94 -6.49 1.00
CA VAL A 193 12.57 -6.22 1.49
C VAL A 193 12.23 -4.74 1.34
N VAL A 194 13.11 -3.84 1.79
CA VAL A 194 12.93 -2.39 1.60
C VAL A 194 12.80 -2.03 0.12
N GLY A 195 13.64 -2.59 -0.75
CA GLY A 195 13.58 -2.38 -2.19
C GLY A 195 12.27 -2.86 -2.83
N ARG A 196 11.77 -4.03 -2.42
CA ARG A 196 10.47 -4.55 -2.85
C ARG A 196 9.32 -3.70 -2.30
N SER A 197 9.43 -3.19 -1.08
CA SER A 197 8.46 -2.27 -0.51
C SER A 197 8.39 -0.95 -1.26
N LEU A 198 9.53 -0.41 -1.66
CA LEU A 198 9.60 0.76 -2.52
C LEU A 198 8.99 0.46 -3.91
N ALA A 199 9.26 -0.71 -4.49
CA ALA A 199 8.64 -1.13 -5.75
C ALA A 199 7.11 -1.21 -5.64
N ALA A 200 6.57 -1.71 -4.52
CA ALA A 200 5.15 -1.74 -4.24
C ALA A 200 4.55 -0.33 -4.10
N ALA A 201 5.20 0.57 -3.36
CA ALA A 201 4.76 1.96 -3.25
C ALA A 201 4.76 2.66 -4.62
N LEU A 202 5.83 2.47 -5.40
CA LEU A 202 5.98 3.03 -6.74
C LEU A 202 4.94 2.49 -7.70
N SER A 203 4.60 1.20 -7.66
CA SER A 203 3.59 0.63 -8.55
C SER A 203 2.20 1.24 -8.30
N GLY A 204 1.83 1.40 -7.02
CA GLY A 204 0.59 2.09 -6.64
C GLY A 204 0.55 3.55 -7.08
N VAL A 205 1.59 4.32 -6.79
CA VAL A 205 1.69 5.74 -7.21
C VAL A 205 1.66 5.85 -8.73
N SER A 206 2.37 4.96 -9.44
CA SER A 206 2.40 4.95 -10.90
C SER A 206 1.02 4.64 -11.49
N LEU A 207 0.28 3.69 -10.90
CA LEU A 207 -1.08 3.37 -11.34
C LEU A 207 -2.03 4.56 -11.16
N VAL A 208 -1.95 5.28 -10.03
CA VAL A 208 -2.75 6.48 -9.81
C VAL A 208 -2.33 7.60 -10.75
N MET A 209 -1.03 7.84 -10.97
CA MET A 209 -0.56 8.81 -11.98
C MET A 209 -1.08 8.47 -13.38
N LEU A 210 -1.06 7.18 -13.75
CA LEU A 210 -1.60 6.69 -15.01
C LEU A 210 -3.09 7.02 -15.11
N SER A 211 -3.87 6.75 -14.06
CA SER A 211 -5.31 7.08 -14.05
C SER A 211 -5.59 8.58 -14.23
N VAL A 212 -4.74 9.46 -13.70
CA VAL A 212 -4.86 10.92 -13.87
C VAL A 212 -4.60 11.33 -15.32
N VAL A 213 -3.61 10.70 -15.97
CA VAL A 213 -3.25 10.98 -17.38
C VAL A 213 -4.30 10.45 -18.33
N PHE A 214 -4.69 9.20 -18.15
CA PHE A 214 -5.60 8.47 -19.02
C PHE A 214 -7.07 8.69 -18.66
N ARG A 215 -7.37 9.61 -17.75
CA ARG A 215 -8.73 9.88 -17.26
C ARG A 215 -9.80 9.95 -18.37
N PRO A 216 -9.62 10.70 -19.47
CA PRO A 216 -10.65 10.75 -20.52
C PRO A 216 -10.82 9.42 -21.26
N VAL A 217 -9.72 8.68 -21.50
CA VAL A 217 -9.77 7.38 -22.21
C VAL A 217 -10.38 6.29 -21.32
N LEU A 218 -10.04 6.27 -20.04
CA LEU A 218 -10.55 5.29 -19.09
C LEU A 218 -12.05 5.43 -18.84
N LEU A 219 -12.60 6.65 -18.88
CA LEU A 219 -14.05 6.87 -18.74
C LEU A 219 -14.86 6.31 -19.92
N ASP A 220 -14.25 6.19 -21.10
CA ASP A 220 -14.91 5.66 -22.30
C ASP A 220 -14.85 4.13 -22.39
N TYR A 221 -13.85 3.48 -21.78
CA TYR A 221 -13.60 2.04 -21.96
C TYR A 221 -13.64 1.19 -20.69
N VAL A 222 -13.54 1.76 -19.48
CA VAL A 222 -13.39 0.98 -18.24
C VAL A 222 -14.57 1.18 -17.30
N THR A 223 -15.32 0.09 -17.06
CA THR A 223 -16.31 0.04 -15.99
C THR A 223 -15.59 -0.12 -14.65
N LEU A 224 -15.69 0.90 -13.79
CA LEU A 224 -15.06 0.91 -12.47
C LEU A 224 -15.44 -0.32 -11.62
N ARG A 225 -16.68 -0.81 -11.76
CA ARG A 225 -17.17 -2.00 -11.05
C ARG A 225 -16.47 -3.30 -11.46
N ARG A 226 -16.09 -3.44 -12.75
CA ARG A 226 -15.32 -4.61 -13.21
C ARG A 226 -13.87 -4.53 -12.75
N PHE A 227 -13.29 -3.32 -12.78
CA PHE A 227 -11.95 -3.09 -12.22
C PHE A 227 -11.88 -3.40 -10.72
N GLN A 228 -12.93 -3.04 -9.97
CA GLN A 228 -13.11 -3.43 -8.56
C GLN A 228 -13.11 -4.96 -8.42
N MET A 229 -13.94 -5.67 -9.17
CA MET A 229 -13.99 -7.14 -9.11
C MET A 229 -12.64 -7.79 -9.45
N GLY A 230 -11.96 -7.34 -10.52
CA GLY A 230 -10.64 -7.87 -10.91
C GLY A 230 -9.58 -7.65 -9.82
N SER A 231 -9.57 -6.46 -9.20
CA SER A 231 -8.64 -6.15 -8.10
C SER A 231 -8.91 -6.99 -6.85
N ALA A 232 -10.18 -7.24 -6.52
CA ALA A 232 -10.56 -8.09 -5.40
C ALA A 232 -10.17 -9.56 -5.62
N ILE A 233 -10.39 -10.08 -6.83
CA ILE A 233 -9.98 -11.45 -7.20
C ILE A 233 -8.47 -11.60 -7.07
N ALA A 234 -7.71 -10.64 -7.60
CA ALA A 234 -6.26 -10.63 -7.50
C ALA A 234 -5.80 -10.64 -6.03
N LEU A 235 -6.46 -9.85 -5.17
CA LEU A 235 -6.12 -9.75 -3.76
C LEU A 235 -6.42 -11.03 -2.98
N CYS A 236 -7.54 -11.70 -3.28
CA CYS A 236 -7.86 -13.01 -2.74
C CYS A 236 -6.84 -14.07 -3.14
N LEU A 237 -6.40 -14.05 -4.41
CA LEU A 237 -5.41 -14.99 -4.92
C LEU A 237 -4.03 -14.77 -4.30
N ILE A 238 -3.65 -13.50 -4.07
CA ILE A 238 -2.43 -13.20 -3.32
C ILE A 238 -2.55 -13.66 -1.86
N GLY A 239 -3.71 -13.50 -1.23
CA GLY A 239 -3.96 -14.06 0.11
C GLY A 239 -3.80 -15.58 0.15
N LEU A 240 -4.31 -16.29 -0.84
CA LEU A 240 -4.14 -17.75 -0.98
C LEU A 240 -2.69 -18.18 -1.20
N ASP A 241 -1.92 -17.39 -1.95
CA ASP A 241 -0.48 -17.60 -2.18
C ASP A 241 0.32 -17.42 -0.88
N VAL A 242 0.06 -16.34 -0.13
CA VAL A 242 0.68 -16.08 1.18
C VAL A 242 0.33 -17.17 2.21
N ALA A 243 -0.87 -17.74 2.11
CA ALA A 243 -1.29 -18.87 2.95
C ALA A 243 -0.61 -20.20 2.58
N GLY A 244 0.17 -20.26 1.49
CA GLY A 244 0.85 -21.46 1.02
C GLY A 244 -0.08 -22.50 0.36
N PHE A 245 -1.35 -22.16 0.09
CA PHE A 245 -2.29 -23.05 -0.60
C PHE A 245 -2.02 -23.17 -2.10
N VAL A 246 -1.31 -22.20 -2.68
CA VAL A 246 -0.93 -22.18 -4.09
C VAL A 246 0.59 -22.13 -4.16
N ALA A 247 1.23 -23.22 -4.62
CA ALA A 247 2.67 -23.25 -4.81
C ALA A 247 3.04 -22.73 -6.21
N ASN A 248 3.94 -21.73 -6.28
CA ASN A 248 4.56 -21.24 -7.52
C ASN A 248 3.60 -20.63 -8.56
N ALA A 249 2.52 -19.96 -8.14
CA ALA A 249 1.73 -19.22 -9.11
C ALA A 249 2.39 -17.87 -9.45
N PRO A 250 2.55 -17.51 -10.74
CA PRO A 250 3.03 -16.18 -11.11
C PRO A 250 1.98 -15.12 -10.73
N THR A 251 2.15 -14.50 -9.57
CA THR A 251 1.26 -13.50 -8.97
C THR A 251 0.97 -12.33 -9.92
N LEU A 252 1.95 -11.89 -10.73
CA LEU A 252 1.71 -10.88 -11.76
C LEU A 252 0.78 -11.40 -12.86
N THR A 253 0.94 -12.65 -13.31
CA THR A 253 0.06 -13.20 -14.34
C THR A 253 -1.37 -13.27 -13.82
N ILE A 254 -1.55 -13.63 -12.55
CA ILE A 254 -2.87 -13.61 -11.90
C ILE A 254 -3.43 -12.19 -11.87
N VAL A 255 -2.66 -11.22 -11.37
CA VAL A 255 -3.09 -9.82 -11.29
C VAL A 255 -3.40 -9.26 -12.68
N VAL A 256 -2.55 -9.53 -13.67
CA VAL A 256 -2.70 -9.08 -15.06
C VAL A 256 -3.87 -9.76 -15.75
N VAL A 257 -4.10 -11.06 -15.52
CA VAL A 257 -5.26 -11.78 -16.06
C VAL A 257 -6.54 -11.29 -15.40
N SER A 258 -6.55 -11.06 -14.08
CA SER A 258 -7.71 -10.48 -13.38
C SER A 258 -8.00 -9.04 -13.80
N LEU A 259 -6.97 -8.21 -14.03
CA LEU A 259 -7.12 -6.87 -14.60
C LEU A 259 -7.55 -6.93 -16.08
N GLY A 260 -7.00 -7.87 -16.85
CA GLY A 260 -7.29 -8.06 -18.26
C GLY A 260 -8.73 -8.50 -18.50
N LEU A 261 -9.25 -9.42 -17.66
CA LEU A 261 -10.66 -9.82 -17.65
C LEU A 261 -11.60 -8.68 -17.22
N ALA A 262 -11.08 -7.65 -16.54
CA ALA A 262 -11.86 -6.47 -16.19
C ALA A 262 -11.98 -5.46 -17.36
N VAL A 263 -11.14 -5.57 -18.39
CA VAL A 263 -11.21 -4.72 -19.59
C VAL A 263 -12.25 -5.27 -20.56
N GLU A 264 -13.18 -4.41 -20.97
CA GLU A 264 -14.13 -4.74 -22.03
C GLU A 264 -13.41 -4.65 -23.38
N THR A 265 -13.03 -5.78 -23.97
CA THR A 265 -12.79 -5.82 -25.42
C THR A 265 -14.16 -5.65 -26.05
N GLY A 266 -14.44 -4.44 -26.56
CA GLY A 266 -15.69 -4.13 -27.23
C GLY A 266 -16.05 -5.25 -28.20
N SER A 267 -17.07 -6.03 -27.86
CA SER A 267 -17.72 -6.89 -28.82
C SER A 267 -18.31 -5.95 -29.86
N ASN A 268 -17.65 -5.92 -31.00
CA ASN A 268 -18.18 -5.36 -32.22
C ASN A 268 -19.30 -6.31 -32.68
N GLY A 269 -20.41 -6.30 -31.94
CA GLY A 269 -21.67 -6.90 -32.32
C GLY A 269 -22.53 -5.82 -32.94
N GLY A 270 -22.25 -5.48 -34.19
CA GLY A 270 -23.28 -4.89 -35.02
C GLY A 270 -24.41 -5.90 -35.14
N ASP A 271 -25.61 -5.51 -34.74
CA ASP A 271 -26.74 -5.55 -35.63
C ASP A 271 -27.86 -4.63 -35.14
N ARG A 272 -28.61 -4.19 -36.13
CA ARG A 272 -29.63 -3.15 -36.17
C ARG A 272 -30.82 -3.40 -35.25
#